data_AF-A0A1M3NHN2-F1
#
_entry.id   AF-A0A1M3NHN2-F1
#
_cell.length_a   1.000
_cell.length_b   1.000
_cell.length_c   1.000
_cell.angle_alpha   90.00
_cell.angle_beta   90.00
_cell.angle_gamma   90.00
#
_symmetry.space_group_name_H-M   'P 1'
#
loop_
_entity.id
_entity.type
_entity.pdbx_description
1 polymer ?
#
loop_
_entity_poly.entity_id
_entity_poly.type
_entity_poly.pdbx_seq_one_letter_code
_entity_poly.pdbx_strand_id
1 'polypeptide(L)'
;MTMKLEAILGDNAAERSDALAASSSAPEHERSALASKVAAVARDTATALAEAGEAGQATSEYETSFKRACTALATLRVEIAKNTLLRIADEGTKAVKGALARALAETKTTEGRAVLVHLLSDDDARGEAIVAIGEAPWPEVLPALIEVAETDDLAARLAARPIAKCGAAAGPKETNAAADFLLEQLDDDVVLPFAVDALIRFGAGFPGVTERAKRLAKEPGKRKIAGLCLVAAFGDEGNAGFLELALAGTKTNEDAARTFLGPLLSDTDERVRSSARRTWKALDLKPTDFGQNLGA
;
A
#
# COMPACT_ATOMS: atom_id res chain seq x y z
N MET A 1 36.26 6.52 -16.30
CA MET A 1 35.39 5.41 -16.73
C MET A 1 34.11 6.07 -17.25
N THR A 2 33.89 6.12 -18.56
CA THR A 2 32.77 6.88 -19.15
C THR A 2 31.45 6.19 -18.80
N MET A 3 30.65 6.82 -17.96
CA MET A 3 29.30 6.35 -17.59
C MET A 3 28.44 6.30 -18.85
N LYS A 4 27.99 5.10 -19.22
CA LYS A 4 27.17 4.92 -20.41
C LYS A 4 25.70 4.96 -20.02
N LEU A 5 25.01 5.99 -20.51
CA LEU A 5 23.56 6.13 -20.46
C LEU A 5 22.85 4.83 -20.89
N GLU A 6 23.40 4.15 -21.90
CA GLU A 6 22.94 2.86 -22.43
C GLU A 6 22.89 1.77 -21.36
N ALA A 7 23.88 1.67 -20.47
CA ALA A 7 23.91 0.65 -19.42
C ALA A 7 22.82 0.92 -18.37
N ILE A 8 22.55 2.20 -18.08
CA ILE A 8 21.56 2.64 -17.08
C ILE A 8 20.12 2.48 -17.58
N LEU A 9 19.90 2.57 -18.89
CA LEU A 9 18.58 2.48 -19.50
C LEU A 9 18.34 1.14 -20.23
N GLY A 10 19.37 0.30 -20.30
CA GLY A 10 19.36 -0.97 -20.99
C GLY A 10 18.51 -2.06 -20.34
N ASP A 11 18.29 -3.12 -21.11
CA ASP A 11 17.41 -4.23 -20.73
C ASP A 11 18.02 -5.13 -19.65
N ASN A 12 19.34 -5.27 -19.63
CA ASN A 12 20.02 -6.12 -18.65
C ASN A 12 19.95 -5.50 -17.24
N ALA A 13 19.11 -6.08 -16.38
CA ALA A 13 18.87 -5.58 -15.02
C ALA A 13 20.12 -5.58 -14.13
N ALA A 14 21.02 -6.56 -14.30
CA ALA A 14 22.24 -6.66 -13.50
C ALA A 14 23.22 -5.53 -13.87
N GLU A 15 23.49 -5.38 -15.16
CA GLU A 15 24.32 -4.28 -15.67
C GLU A 15 23.75 -2.91 -15.29
N ARG A 16 22.41 -2.77 -15.34
CA ARG A 16 21.72 -1.54 -14.96
C ARG A 16 21.94 -1.20 -13.50
N SER A 17 21.77 -2.18 -12.61
CA SER A 17 21.97 -2.02 -11.17
C SER A 17 23.41 -1.62 -10.85
N ASP A 18 24.38 -2.30 -11.46
CA ASP A 18 25.81 -2.03 -11.26
C ASP A 18 26.19 -0.63 -11.78
N ALA A 19 25.68 -0.25 -12.96
CA ALA A 19 25.90 1.07 -13.54
C ALA A 19 25.27 2.19 -12.69
N LEU A 20 24.05 1.98 -12.14
CA LEU A 20 23.41 2.91 -11.21
C LEU A 20 24.21 3.06 -9.92
N ALA A 21 24.67 1.95 -9.34
CA ALA A 21 25.46 1.95 -8.11
C ALA A 21 26.76 2.73 -8.30
N ALA A 22 27.50 2.46 -9.39
CA ALA A 22 28.70 3.19 -9.74
C ALA A 22 28.44 4.69 -9.96
N SER A 23 27.36 5.03 -10.67
CA SER A 23 26.99 6.43 -10.97
C SER A 23 26.55 7.20 -9.73
N SER A 24 25.81 6.56 -8.82
CA SER A 24 25.35 7.18 -7.57
C SER A 24 26.49 7.54 -6.61
N SER A 25 27.63 6.85 -6.73
CA SER A 25 28.83 7.07 -5.92
C SER A 25 29.79 8.10 -6.52
N ALA A 26 29.46 8.64 -7.69
CA ALA A 26 30.34 9.54 -8.42
C ALA A 26 30.27 11.01 -7.93
N PRO A 27 31.27 11.84 -8.29
CA PRO A 27 31.22 13.27 -8.03
C PRO A 27 29.95 13.93 -8.57
N GLU A 28 29.44 14.93 -7.86
CA GLU A 28 28.16 15.57 -8.16
C GLU A 28 28.07 16.14 -9.59
N HIS A 29 29.16 16.69 -10.12
CA HIS A 29 29.19 17.21 -11.48
C HIS A 29 28.98 16.11 -12.54
N GLU A 30 29.51 14.91 -12.31
CA GLU A 30 29.29 13.75 -13.19
C GLU A 30 27.85 13.24 -13.06
N ARG A 31 27.34 13.13 -11.83
CA ARG A 31 25.94 12.76 -11.57
C ARG A 31 24.97 13.75 -12.21
N SER A 32 25.27 15.04 -12.16
CA SER A 32 24.44 16.10 -12.76
C SER A 32 24.46 16.06 -14.30
N ALA A 33 25.64 15.82 -14.89
CA ALA A 33 25.75 15.65 -16.34
C ALA A 33 24.98 14.42 -16.83
N LEU A 34 25.05 13.30 -16.09
CA LEU A 34 24.28 12.11 -16.37
C LEU A 34 22.78 12.34 -16.16
N ALA A 35 22.38 12.96 -15.05
CA ALA A 35 20.99 13.27 -14.75
C ALA A 35 20.36 14.17 -15.82
N SER A 36 21.11 15.11 -16.39
CA SER A 36 20.65 15.94 -17.52
C SER A 36 20.26 15.08 -18.73
N LYS A 37 21.06 14.05 -19.03
CA LYS A 37 20.80 13.12 -20.14
C LYS A 37 19.62 12.19 -19.84
N VAL A 38 19.57 11.63 -18.63
CA VAL A 38 18.45 10.79 -18.18
C VAL A 38 17.14 11.60 -18.15
N ALA A 39 17.20 12.88 -17.78
CA ALA A 39 16.05 13.78 -17.76
C ALA A 39 15.51 14.10 -19.16
N ALA A 40 16.34 14.08 -20.20
CA ALA A 40 15.85 14.14 -21.58
C ALA A 40 15.04 12.87 -21.90
N VAL A 41 15.60 11.70 -21.63
CA VAL A 41 14.89 10.42 -21.89
C VAL A 41 13.60 10.31 -21.07
N ALA A 42 13.59 10.72 -19.80
CA ALA A 42 12.39 10.69 -18.98
C ALA A 42 11.26 11.57 -19.56
N ARG A 43 11.59 12.74 -20.12
CA ARG A 43 10.61 13.63 -20.75
C ARG A 43 10.12 13.09 -22.09
N ASP A 44 11.01 12.56 -22.91
CA ASP A 44 10.65 11.98 -24.21
C ASP A 44 9.74 10.77 -24.03
N THR A 45 10.08 9.89 -23.08
CA THR A 45 9.25 8.71 -22.73
C THR A 45 7.95 9.08 -22.03
N ALA A 46 7.92 10.14 -21.22
CA ALA A 46 6.67 10.67 -20.65
C ALA A 46 5.74 11.19 -21.75
N THR A 47 6.28 11.90 -22.73
CA THR A 47 5.51 12.43 -23.88
C THR A 47 4.94 11.28 -24.70
N ALA A 48 5.78 10.30 -25.05
CA ALA A 48 5.33 9.11 -25.78
C ALA A 48 4.28 8.30 -25.00
N LEU A 49 4.43 8.19 -23.67
CA LEU A 49 3.45 7.52 -22.81
C LEU A 49 2.11 8.27 -22.78
N ALA A 50 2.14 9.60 -22.74
CA ALA A 50 0.93 10.42 -22.79
C ALA A 50 0.21 10.26 -24.14
N GLU A 51 0.95 10.40 -25.24
CA GLU A 51 0.41 10.24 -26.61
C GLU A 51 -0.16 8.83 -26.84
N ALA A 52 0.57 7.78 -26.42
CA ALA A 52 0.10 6.41 -26.53
C ALA A 52 -1.15 6.14 -25.69
N GLY A 53 -1.23 6.73 -24.49
CA GLY A 53 -2.39 6.64 -23.62
C GLY A 53 -3.64 7.29 -24.24
N GLU A 54 -3.49 8.48 -24.82
CA GLU A 54 -4.57 9.17 -25.53
C GLU A 54 -5.01 8.42 -26.80
N ALA A 55 -4.06 7.80 -27.50
CA ALA A 55 -4.32 7.01 -28.69
C ALA A 55 -4.86 5.59 -28.40
N GLY A 56 -4.96 5.18 -27.13
CA GLY A 56 -5.37 3.83 -26.74
C GLY A 56 -4.41 2.72 -27.19
N GLN A 57 -3.12 3.06 -27.34
CA GLN A 57 -2.08 2.16 -27.82
C GLN A 57 -1.42 1.39 -26.67
N ALA A 58 -0.67 0.34 -27.01
CA ALA A 58 0.14 -0.38 -26.04
C ALA A 58 1.23 0.53 -25.47
N THR A 59 1.23 0.72 -24.15
CA THR A 59 2.15 1.61 -23.43
C THR A 59 3.34 0.89 -22.80
N SER A 60 3.42 -0.45 -22.88
CA SER A 60 4.33 -1.25 -22.06
C SER A 60 5.82 -0.95 -22.28
N GLU A 61 6.22 -0.69 -23.52
CA GLU A 61 7.60 -0.35 -23.87
C GLU A 61 7.97 1.06 -23.36
N TYR A 62 7.08 2.03 -23.55
CA TYR A 62 7.25 3.40 -23.05
C TYR A 62 7.25 3.43 -21.53
N GLU A 63 6.36 2.70 -20.86
CA GLU A 63 6.28 2.59 -19.41
C GLU A 63 7.55 1.94 -18.83
N THR A 64 8.08 0.91 -19.50
CA THR A 64 9.34 0.28 -19.09
C THR A 64 10.52 1.25 -19.19
N SER A 65 10.64 1.97 -20.30
CA SER A 65 11.71 2.94 -20.53
C SER A 65 11.60 4.14 -19.58
N PHE A 66 10.39 4.66 -19.41
CA PHE A 66 10.05 5.74 -18.48
C PHE A 66 10.37 5.36 -17.04
N LYS A 67 9.99 4.14 -16.64
CA LYS A 67 10.31 3.59 -15.31
C LYS A 67 11.81 3.58 -15.06
N ARG A 68 12.60 3.03 -15.99
CA ARG A 68 14.07 2.99 -15.87
C ARG A 68 14.66 4.40 -15.72
N ALA A 69 14.18 5.35 -16.51
CA ALA A 69 14.64 6.74 -16.44
C ALA A 69 14.29 7.38 -15.10
N CYS A 70 13.06 7.22 -14.59
CA CYS A 70 12.64 7.79 -13.32
C CYS A 70 13.37 7.16 -12.12
N THR A 71 13.54 5.83 -12.11
CA THR A 71 14.34 5.12 -11.10
C THR A 71 15.79 5.61 -11.10
N ALA A 72 16.38 5.82 -12.28
CA ALA A 72 17.73 6.37 -12.41
C ALA A 72 17.81 7.81 -11.87
N LEU A 73 16.89 8.69 -12.25
CA LEU A 73 16.83 10.07 -11.71
C LEU A 73 16.73 10.08 -10.19
N ALA A 74 15.83 9.28 -9.61
CA ALA A 74 15.67 9.18 -8.16
C ALA A 74 16.94 8.66 -7.46
N THR A 75 17.74 7.85 -8.15
CA THR A 75 18.98 7.26 -7.63
C THR A 75 20.17 8.22 -7.70
N LEU A 76 20.18 9.17 -8.63
CA LEU A 76 21.31 10.07 -8.85
C LEU A 76 21.46 11.15 -7.77
N ARG A 77 20.41 11.45 -6.98
CA ARG A 77 20.46 12.37 -5.82
C ARG A 77 21.10 13.73 -6.13
N VAL A 78 20.66 14.33 -7.24
CA VAL A 78 21.07 15.66 -7.68
C VAL A 78 19.85 16.53 -7.92
N GLU A 79 20.00 17.84 -7.74
CA GLU A 79 18.90 18.80 -7.81
C GLU A 79 18.17 18.78 -9.15
N ILE A 80 18.90 18.64 -10.26
CA ILE A 80 18.28 18.53 -11.60
C ILE A 80 17.40 17.29 -11.75
N ALA A 81 17.75 16.19 -11.07
CA ALA A 81 16.97 14.96 -11.13
C ALA A 81 15.67 15.11 -10.34
N LYS A 82 15.76 15.64 -9.11
CA LYS A 82 14.59 15.95 -8.28
C LYS A 82 13.63 16.89 -8.99
N ASN A 83 14.12 17.99 -9.54
CA ASN A 83 13.30 18.98 -10.24
C ASN A 83 12.68 18.43 -11.53
N THR A 84 13.33 17.48 -12.18
CA THR A 84 12.73 16.80 -13.34
C THR A 84 11.59 15.89 -12.91
N LEU A 85 11.76 15.10 -11.85
CA LEU A 85 10.70 14.22 -11.34
C LEU A 85 9.49 15.02 -10.84
N LEU A 86 9.71 16.12 -10.11
CA LEU A 86 8.63 17.01 -9.67
C LEU A 86 7.89 17.64 -10.85
N ARG A 87 8.62 18.12 -11.87
CA ARG A 87 7.99 18.66 -13.08
C ARG A 87 7.12 17.62 -13.78
N ILE A 88 7.58 16.37 -13.89
CA ILE A 88 6.78 15.28 -14.46
C ILE A 88 5.55 14.98 -13.59
N ALA A 89 5.68 15.07 -12.27
CA ALA A 89 4.55 14.91 -11.35
C ALA A 89 3.50 16.03 -11.51
N ASP A 90 3.94 17.26 -11.76
CA ASP A 90 3.06 18.42 -11.92
C ASP A 90 2.39 18.46 -13.31
N GLU A 91 3.18 18.29 -14.37
CA GLU A 91 2.78 18.53 -15.75
C GLU A 91 2.32 17.26 -16.49
N GLY A 92 2.56 16.07 -15.93
CA GLY A 92 2.22 14.80 -16.56
C GLY A 92 0.71 14.58 -16.70
N THR A 93 0.30 13.71 -17.63
CA THR A 93 -1.07 13.20 -17.66
C THR A 93 -1.30 12.19 -16.52
N LYS A 94 -2.55 11.85 -16.23
CA LYS A 94 -2.88 10.78 -15.25
C LYS A 94 -2.08 9.50 -15.46
N ALA A 95 -1.93 9.06 -16.72
CA ALA A 95 -1.15 7.87 -17.07
C ALA A 95 0.34 8.03 -16.71
N VAL A 96 0.93 9.20 -17.00
CA VAL A 96 2.33 9.51 -16.68
C VAL A 96 2.53 9.59 -15.16
N LYS A 97 1.64 10.26 -14.43
CA LYS A 97 1.74 10.37 -12.96
C LYS A 97 1.62 9.01 -12.28
N GLY A 98 0.69 8.17 -12.72
CA GLY A 98 0.55 6.80 -12.22
C GLY A 98 1.79 5.95 -12.51
N ALA A 99 2.35 6.04 -13.72
CA ALA A 99 3.60 5.36 -14.06
C ALA A 99 4.79 5.88 -13.24
N LEU A 100 4.82 7.18 -12.92
CA LEU A 100 5.86 7.80 -12.10
C LEU A 100 5.80 7.23 -10.68
N ALA A 101 4.63 7.18 -10.06
CA ALA A 101 4.45 6.59 -8.74
C ALA A 101 4.94 5.13 -8.69
N ARG A 102 4.55 4.30 -9.67
CA ARG A 102 5.02 2.91 -9.78
C ARG A 102 6.53 2.80 -9.97
N ALA A 103 7.13 3.68 -10.77
CA ALA A 103 8.58 3.69 -10.97
C ALA A 103 9.34 4.04 -9.68
N LEU A 104 8.77 4.93 -8.86
CA LEU A 104 9.36 5.35 -7.60
C LEU A 104 9.12 4.36 -6.45
N ALA A 105 8.10 3.49 -6.53
CA ALA A 105 7.86 2.42 -5.55
C ALA A 105 9.08 1.48 -5.38
N GLU A 106 9.82 1.26 -6.46
CA GLU A 106 11.04 0.44 -6.44
C GLU A 106 12.26 1.18 -5.88
N THR A 107 12.16 2.50 -5.74
CA THR A 107 13.24 3.34 -5.23
C THR A 107 13.11 3.51 -3.72
N LYS A 108 14.24 3.49 -3.02
CA LYS A 108 14.31 3.77 -1.58
C LYS A 108 14.96 5.12 -1.27
N THR A 109 15.08 5.99 -2.26
CA THR A 109 15.81 7.26 -2.12
C THR A 109 14.92 8.36 -1.54
N THR A 110 15.56 9.32 -0.89
CA THR A 110 14.90 10.50 -0.32
C THR A 110 14.15 11.31 -1.39
N GLU A 111 14.69 11.37 -2.60
CA GLU A 111 14.15 12.08 -3.74
C GLU A 111 12.89 11.39 -4.27
N GLY A 112 12.93 10.06 -4.44
CA GLY A 112 11.75 9.29 -4.84
C GLY A 112 10.63 9.39 -3.81
N ARG A 113 10.97 9.31 -2.52
CA ARG A 113 10.02 9.51 -1.41
C ARG A 113 9.39 10.90 -1.42
N ALA A 114 10.18 11.95 -1.65
CA ALA A 114 9.67 13.32 -1.71
C ALA A 114 8.66 13.51 -2.85
N VAL A 115 8.93 12.91 -4.01
CA VAL A 115 8.00 12.97 -5.17
C VAL A 115 6.74 12.13 -4.91
N LEU A 116 6.85 10.96 -4.26
CA LEU A 116 5.67 10.18 -3.86
C LEU A 116 4.78 10.95 -2.87
N VAL A 117 5.37 11.65 -1.89
CA VAL A 117 4.61 12.53 -0.98
C VAL A 117 3.94 13.67 -1.74
N HIS A 118 4.63 14.26 -2.71
CA HIS A 118 4.06 15.30 -3.58
C HIS A 118 2.82 14.79 -4.35
N LEU A 119 2.90 13.59 -4.93
CA LEU A 119 1.80 12.97 -5.68
C LEU A 119 0.57 12.61 -4.83
N LEU A 120 0.69 12.54 -3.49
CA LEU A 120 -0.46 12.30 -2.62
C LEU A 120 -1.49 13.44 -2.67
N SER A 121 -1.04 14.66 -2.97
CA SER A 121 -1.90 15.84 -3.09
C SER A 121 -2.62 15.92 -4.44
N ASP A 122 -2.29 15.04 -5.38
CA ASP A 122 -2.81 15.05 -6.74
C ASP A 122 -3.91 13.99 -6.91
N ASP A 123 -5.14 14.41 -7.19
CA ASP A 123 -6.30 13.48 -7.29
C ASP A 123 -6.11 12.39 -8.36
N ASP A 124 -5.40 12.68 -9.45
CA ASP A 124 -5.17 11.72 -10.53
C ASP A 124 -4.13 10.67 -10.20
N ALA A 125 -3.25 10.95 -9.23
CA ALA A 125 -2.10 10.12 -8.88
C ALA A 125 -2.12 9.59 -7.44
N ARG A 126 -2.99 10.12 -6.58
CA ARG A 126 -3.07 9.81 -5.15
C ARG A 126 -3.16 8.32 -4.90
N GLY A 127 -4.03 7.61 -5.64
CA GLY A 127 -4.21 6.17 -5.48
C GLY A 127 -2.93 5.38 -5.74
N GLU A 128 -2.27 5.63 -6.86
CA GLU A 128 -0.99 5.01 -7.22
C GLU A 128 0.12 5.38 -6.24
N ALA A 129 0.16 6.62 -5.75
CA ALA A 129 1.13 7.05 -4.75
C ALA A 129 0.95 6.30 -3.42
N ILE A 130 -0.28 6.17 -2.93
CA ILE A 130 -0.61 5.39 -1.73
C ILE A 130 -0.16 3.93 -1.89
N VAL A 131 -0.46 3.31 -3.03
CA VAL A 131 -0.07 1.92 -3.32
C VAL A 131 1.46 1.78 -3.35
N ALA A 132 2.15 2.66 -4.07
CA ALA A 132 3.62 2.68 -4.16
C ALA A 132 4.28 2.80 -2.78
N ILE A 133 3.76 3.69 -1.92
CA ILE A 133 4.21 3.84 -0.53
C ILE A 133 3.98 2.54 0.25
N GLY A 134 2.83 1.89 0.05
CA GLY A 134 2.51 0.61 0.70
C GLY A 134 3.45 -0.54 0.34
N GLU A 135 3.96 -0.58 -0.89
CA GLU A 135 4.92 -1.59 -1.34
C GLU A 135 6.26 -1.46 -0.59
N ALA A 136 6.77 -0.24 -0.45
CA ALA A 136 8.03 0.07 0.21
C ALA A 136 7.87 1.18 1.27
N PRO A 137 7.23 0.90 2.43
CA PRO A 137 6.88 1.93 3.41
C PRO A 137 8.10 2.52 4.08
N TRP A 138 7.96 3.76 4.55
CA TRP A 138 8.91 4.41 5.45
C TRP A 138 8.17 5.16 6.55
N PRO A 139 8.56 5.01 7.83
CA PRO A 139 7.83 5.57 8.96
C PRO A 139 7.48 7.06 8.83
N GLU A 140 8.37 7.86 8.25
CA GLU A 140 8.22 9.32 8.18
C GLU A 140 7.06 9.77 7.27
N VAL A 141 6.52 8.89 6.40
CA VAL A 141 5.38 9.20 5.53
C VAL A 141 4.03 9.14 6.26
N LEU A 142 4.00 8.53 7.45
CA LEU A 142 2.76 8.21 8.13
C LEU A 142 1.84 9.42 8.35
N PRO A 143 2.32 10.61 8.76
CA PRO A 143 1.45 11.78 8.89
C PRO A 143 0.76 12.18 7.58
N ALA A 144 1.49 12.13 6.46
CA ALA A 144 0.94 12.47 5.15
C ALA A 144 -0.07 11.42 4.66
N LEU A 145 0.17 10.13 4.94
CA LEU A 145 -0.80 9.07 4.63
C LEU A 145 -2.09 9.24 5.43
N ILE A 146 -2.01 9.59 6.71
CA ILE A 146 -3.18 9.83 7.56
C ILE A 146 -3.97 11.04 7.06
N GLU A 147 -3.29 12.17 6.81
CA GLU A 147 -3.94 13.38 6.28
C GLU A 147 -4.69 13.10 4.98
N VAL A 148 -4.08 12.34 4.07
CA VAL A 148 -4.70 11.96 2.80
C VAL A 148 -5.86 10.98 3.02
N ALA A 149 -5.72 10.03 3.94
CA ALA A 149 -6.77 9.08 4.26
C ALA A 149 -8.04 9.74 4.84
N GLU A 150 -7.91 10.90 5.47
CA GLU A 150 -9.02 11.68 6.01
C GLU A 150 -9.78 12.51 4.94
N THR A 151 -9.27 12.56 3.70
CA THR A 151 -9.90 13.36 2.64
C THR A 151 -11.17 12.73 2.06
N ASP A 152 -11.19 11.41 1.88
CA ASP A 152 -12.32 10.66 1.33
C ASP A 152 -12.23 9.15 1.61
N ASP A 153 -13.35 8.43 1.48
CA ASP A 153 -13.42 6.99 1.72
C ASP A 153 -12.48 6.19 0.81
N LEU A 154 -12.26 6.60 -0.44
CA LEU A 154 -11.39 5.86 -1.36
C LEU A 154 -9.94 5.95 -0.88
N ALA A 155 -9.49 7.13 -0.49
CA ALA A 155 -8.18 7.36 0.11
C ALA A 155 -8.03 6.56 1.41
N ALA A 156 -9.02 6.58 2.30
CA ALA A 156 -9.02 5.80 3.54
C ALA A 156 -8.85 4.28 3.29
N ARG A 157 -9.62 3.73 2.33
CA ARG A 157 -9.55 2.31 1.96
C ARG A 157 -8.16 1.93 1.43
N LEU A 158 -7.58 2.76 0.57
CA LEU A 158 -6.28 2.52 -0.02
C LEU A 158 -5.15 2.66 1.00
N ALA A 159 -5.27 3.62 1.93
CA ALA A 159 -4.22 3.96 2.88
C ALA A 159 -4.18 3.05 4.12
N ALA A 160 -5.25 2.33 4.46
CA ALA A 160 -5.30 1.49 5.67
C ALA A 160 -4.11 0.53 5.80
N ARG A 161 -3.77 -0.20 4.73
CA ARG A 161 -2.61 -1.11 4.70
C ARG A 161 -1.27 -0.37 4.79
N PRO A 162 -0.97 0.63 3.93
CA PRO A 162 0.22 1.47 4.05
C PRO A 162 0.42 2.04 5.45
N ILE A 163 -0.63 2.59 6.07
CA ILE A 163 -0.63 3.15 7.44
C ILE A 163 -0.24 2.07 8.45
N ALA A 164 -0.89 0.91 8.41
CA ALA A 164 -0.59 -0.19 9.32
C ALA A 164 0.85 -0.71 9.15
N LYS A 165 1.33 -0.82 7.91
CA LYS A 165 2.70 -1.27 7.62
C LYS A 165 3.74 -0.26 8.10
N CYS A 166 3.49 1.04 7.93
CA CYS A 166 4.35 2.11 8.46
C CYS A 166 4.37 2.09 9.99
N GLY A 167 3.21 2.02 10.64
CA GLY A 167 3.12 1.98 12.10
C GLY A 167 3.77 0.74 12.74
N ALA A 168 3.71 -0.42 12.06
CA ALA A 168 4.31 -1.66 12.55
C ALA A 168 5.84 -1.71 12.40
N ALA A 169 6.40 -0.95 11.46
CA ALA A 169 7.84 -0.90 11.21
C ALA A 169 8.57 0.24 11.96
N ALA A 170 7.84 1.03 12.77
CA ALA A 170 8.30 2.29 13.33
C ALA A 170 8.41 2.27 14.86
N GLY A 171 8.69 3.43 15.46
CA GLY A 171 8.75 3.60 16.92
C GLY A 171 7.36 3.76 17.55
N PRO A 172 7.29 3.84 18.89
CA PRO A 172 6.02 3.90 19.62
C PRO A 172 5.10 5.05 19.17
N LYS A 173 5.68 6.19 18.76
CA LYS A 173 4.90 7.34 18.29
C LYS A 173 4.10 7.01 17.05
N GLU A 174 4.74 6.44 16.03
CA GLU A 174 4.12 6.08 14.76
C GLU A 174 3.19 4.87 14.92
N THR A 175 3.55 3.90 15.76
CA THR A 175 2.67 2.78 16.13
C THR A 175 1.37 3.28 16.75
N ASN A 176 1.45 4.24 17.68
CA ASN A 176 0.26 4.82 18.31
C ASN A 176 -0.59 5.58 17.28
N ALA A 177 0.02 6.43 16.44
CA ALA A 177 -0.71 7.18 15.43
C ALA A 177 -1.43 6.26 14.42
N ALA A 178 -0.78 5.20 13.96
CA ALA A 178 -1.40 4.22 13.07
C ALA A 178 -2.53 3.46 13.78
N ALA A 179 -2.34 3.10 15.05
CA ALA A 179 -3.37 2.45 15.84
C ALA A 179 -4.59 3.35 16.03
N ASP A 180 -4.39 4.59 16.46
CA ASP A 180 -5.45 5.57 16.69
C ASP A 180 -6.31 5.73 15.42
N PHE A 181 -5.67 6.00 14.27
CA PHE A 181 -6.36 6.12 12.99
C PHE A 181 -7.14 4.84 12.64
N LEU A 182 -6.51 3.66 12.63
CA LEU A 182 -7.15 2.42 12.20
C LEU A 182 -8.28 1.98 13.13
N LEU A 183 -8.19 2.28 14.43
CA LEU A 183 -9.23 1.98 15.40
C LEU A 183 -10.45 2.89 15.23
N GLU A 184 -10.25 4.14 14.83
CA GLU A 184 -11.32 5.06 14.44
C GLU A 184 -12.02 4.57 13.17
N GLN A 185 -11.27 4.07 12.18
CA GLN A 185 -11.86 3.50 10.96
C GLN A 185 -12.72 2.25 11.22
N LEU A 186 -12.69 1.65 12.42
CA LEU A 186 -13.61 0.57 12.78
C LEU A 186 -15.04 1.05 13.07
N ASP A 187 -15.27 2.36 13.19
CA ASP A 187 -16.59 2.95 13.38
C ASP A 187 -17.33 3.21 12.06
N ASP A 188 -16.63 3.26 10.93
CA ASP A 188 -17.22 3.50 9.62
C ASP A 188 -17.34 2.19 8.83
N ASP A 189 -18.58 1.77 8.58
CA ASP A 189 -18.93 0.52 7.88
C ASP A 189 -18.36 0.43 6.45
N VAL A 190 -18.03 1.57 5.83
CA VAL A 190 -17.50 1.66 4.47
C VAL A 190 -16.03 1.25 4.43
N VAL A 191 -15.24 1.72 5.40
CA VAL A 191 -13.78 1.49 5.51
C VAL A 191 -13.44 0.35 6.46
N LEU A 192 -14.40 -0.08 7.30
CA LEU A 192 -14.28 -1.15 8.28
C LEU A 192 -13.57 -2.41 7.76
N PRO A 193 -13.89 -2.99 6.59
CA PRO A 193 -13.21 -4.20 6.12
C PRO A 193 -11.71 -4.00 5.87
N PHE A 194 -11.32 -2.80 5.43
CA PHE A 194 -9.93 -2.45 5.11
C PHE A 194 -9.12 -2.21 6.38
N ALA A 195 -9.72 -1.54 7.37
CA ALA A 195 -9.13 -1.39 8.70
C ALA A 195 -8.94 -2.76 9.38
N VAL A 196 -9.92 -3.66 9.27
CA VAL A 196 -9.83 -5.02 9.81
C VAL A 196 -8.73 -5.82 9.13
N ASP A 197 -8.67 -5.84 7.80
CA ASP A 197 -7.60 -6.53 7.06
C ASP A 197 -6.21 -5.99 7.44
N ALA A 198 -6.05 -4.67 7.50
CA ALA A 198 -4.79 -4.03 7.87
C ALA A 198 -4.37 -4.38 9.31
N LEU A 199 -5.31 -4.33 10.25
CA LEU A 199 -5.06 -4.69 11.66
C LEU A 199 -4.72 -6.18 11.80
N ILE A 200 -5.44 -7.10 11.16
CA ILE A 200 -5.12 -8.54 11.23
C ILE A 200 -3.66 -8.80 10.83
N ARG A 201 -3.21 -8.15 9.76
CA ARG A 201 -1.87 -8.36 9.21
C ARG A 201 -0.77 -7.73 10.07
N PHE A 202 -0.97 -6.49 10.51
CA PHE A 202 0.11 -5.67 11.07
C PHE A 202 -0.15 -5.16 12.49
N GLY A 203 -1.40 -5.23 12.97
CA GLY A 203 -1.87 -4.62 14.21
C GLY A 203 -1.68 -5.44 15.49
N ALA A 204 -0.95 -6.57 15.46
CA ALA A 204 -0.75 -7.40 16.66
C ALA A 204 -0.01 -6.65 17.79
N GLY A 205 0.86 -5.71 17.44
CA GLY A 205 1.58 -4.85 18.39
C GLY A 205 0.91 -3.49 18.63
N PHE A 206 -0.24 -3.22 18.02
CA PHE A 206 -0.88 -1.91 18.12
C PHE A 206 -1.66 -1.80 19.43
N PRO A 207 -1.46 -0.71 20.20
CA PRO A 207 -2.19 -0.50 21.43
C PRO A 207 -3.71 -0.43 21.18
N GLY A 208 -4.50 -0.94 22.12
CA GLY A 208 -5.96 -0.82 22.07
C GLY A 208 -6.69 -1.76 21.12
N VAL A 209 -6.02 -2.40 20.15
CA VAL A 209 -6.66 -3.30 19.16
C VAL A 209 -7.45 -4.42 19.81
N THR A 210 -6.85 -5.15 20.76
CA THR A 210 -7.52 -6.28 21.43
C THR A 210 -8.76 -5.84 22.21
N GLU A 211 -8.69 -4.70 22.92
CA GLU A 211 -9.83 -4.19 23.68
C GLU A 211 -10.92 -3.63 22.78
N ARG A 212 -10.55 -2.94 21.69
CA ARG A 212 -11.50 -2.47 20.69
C ARG A 212 -12.19 -3.63 19.99
N ALA A 213 -11.45 -4.67 19.61
CA ALA A 213 -11.99 -5.88 18.98
C ALA A 213 -13.06 -6.56 19.86
N LYS A 214 -12.80 -6.71 21.16
CA LYS A 214 -13.77 -7.27 22.13
C LYS A 214 -15.04 -6.39 22.28
N ARG A 215 -14.92 -5.07 22.20
CA ARG A 215 -16.07 -4.15 22.22
C ARG A 215 -16.88 -4.27 20.94
N LEU A 216 -16.21 -4.26 19.79
CA LEU A 216 -16.81 -4.37 18.48
C LEU A 216 -17.55 -5.72 18.31
N ALA A 217 -17.02 -6.79 18.88
CA ALA A 217 -17.66 -8.11 18.92
C ALA A 217 -19.00 -8.16 19.68
N LYS A 218 -19.33 -7.13 20.47
CA LYS A 218 -20.61 -7.00 21.19
C LYS A 218 -21.62 -6.12 20.44
N GLU A 219 -21.19 -5.41 19.40
CA GLU A 219 -22.04 -4.61 18.54
C GLU A 219 -22.81 -5.51 17.55
N PRO A 220 -23.93 -5.07 16.97
CA PRO A 220 -24.66 -5.85 15.97
C PRO A 220 -24.03 -5.77 14.57
N GLY A 221 -24.45 -6.66 13.67
CA GLY A 221 -24.15 -6.57 12.24
C GLY A 221 -22.69 -6.82 11.86
N LYS A 222 -22.19 -6.04 10.89
CA LYS A 222 -20.82 -6.18 10.35
C LYS A 222 -19.74 -5.96 11.41
N ARG A 223 -20.01 -5.07 12.38
CA ARG A 223 -19.09 -4.77 13.48
C ARG A 223 -18.88 -5.98 14.39
N LYS A 224 -19.93 -6.75 14.70
CA LYS A 224 -19.78 -8.04 15.39
C LYS A 224 -18.76 -8.94 14.71
N ILE A 225 -18.93 -9.11 13.40
CA ILE A 225 -18.12 -9.99 12.57
C ILE A 225 -16.67 -9.49 12.54
N ALA A 226 -16.47 -8.20 12.32
CA ALA A 226 -15.15 -7.55 12.37
C ALA A 226 -14.45 -7.76 13.72
N GLY A 227 -15.17 -7.53 14.83
CA GLY A 227 -14.62 -7.70 16.18
C GLY A 227 -14.21 -9.14 16.45
N LEU A 228 -15.05 -10.11 16.07
CA LEU A 228 -14.72 -11.53 16.18
C LEU A 228 -13.53 -11.92 15.29
N CYS A 229 -13.43 -11.39 14.07
CA CYS A 229 -12.27 -11.58 13.20
C CYS A 229 -10.98 -11.09 13.85
N LEU A 230 -10.98 -9.88 14.41
CA LEU A 230 -9.83 -9.32 15.10
C LEU A 230 -9.48 -10.15 16.35
N VAL A 231 -10.46 -10.52 17.18
CA VAL A 231 -10.22 -11.39 18.35
C VAL A 231 -9.64 -12.75 17.90
N ALA A 232 -10.14 -13.32 16.80
CA ALA A 232 -9.65 -14.58 16.25
C ALA A 232 -8.24 -14.46 15.63
N ALA A 233 -7.82 -13.26 15.20
CA ALA A 233 -6.48 -13.03 14.65
C ALA A 233 -5.39 -12.85 15.71
N PHE A 234 -5.76 -12.45 16.93
CA PHE A 234 -4.82 -12.17 18.03
C PHE A 234 -4.97 -13.09 19.25
N GLY A 235 -6.08 -13.82 19.37
CA GLY A 235 -6.36 -14.68 20.51
C GLY A 235 -5.94 -16.14 20.32
N ASP A 236 -5.47 -16.77 21.40
CA ASP A 236 -5.14 -18.20 21.44
C ASP A 236 -6.36 -19.09 21.14
N GLU A 237 -6.07 -20.27 20.59
CA GLU A 237 -7.02 -21.21 19.97
C GLU A 237 -8.14 -21.74 20.91
N GLY A 238 -8.01 -21.57 22.23
CA GLY A 238 -8.87 -22.22 23.23
C GLY A 238 -9.73 -21.31 24.11
N ASN A 239 -9.83 -20.00 23.82
CA ASN A 239 -10.46 -19.11 24.80
C ASN A 239 -12.00 -19.25 24.83
N ALA A 240 -12.55 -19.81 25.91
CA ALA A 240 -13.99 -19.86 26.17
C ALA A 240 -14.65 -18.47 25.99
N GLY A 241 -13.92 -17.40 26.31
CA GLY A 241 -14.36 -16.02 26.08
C GLY A 241 -14.61 -15.65 24.60
N PHE A 242 -13.94 -16.28 23.64
CA PHE A 242 -14.19 -16.05 22.21
C PHE A 242 -15.55 -16.62 21.79
N LEU A 243 -15.88 -17.82 22.23
CA LEU A 243 -17.19 -18.44 21.98
C LEU A 243 -18.29 -17.70 22.72
N GLU A 244 -18.07 -17.29 23.97
CA GLU A 244 -19.00 -16.44 24.71
C GLU A 244 -19.30 -15.13 23.96
N LEU A 245 -18.28 -14.47 23.39
CA LEU A 245 -18.47 -13.27 22.57
C LEU A 245 -19.26 -13.56 21.30
N ALA A 246 -19.01 -14.68 20.63
CA ALA A 246 -19.74 -15.06 19.42
C ALA A 246 -21.23 -15.33 19.72
N LEU A 247 -21.51 -16.00 20.84
CA LEU A 247 -22.86 -16.33 21.30
C LEU A 247 -23.59 -15.14 21.92
N ALA A 248 -22.89 -14.11 22.38
CA ALA A 248 -23.48 -12.92 22.99
C ALA A 248 -24.21 -12.02 21.99
N GLY A 249 -25.32 -11.41 22.42
CA GLY A 249 -26.03 -10.38 21.65
C GLY A 249 -26.90 -10.94 20.52
N THR A 250 -27.11 -10.14 19.48
CA THR A 250 -28.01 -10.49 18.37
C THR A 250 -27.39 -11.52 17.43
N LYS A 251 -28.25 -12.36 16.84
CA LYS A 251 -27.83 -13.32 15.82
C LYS A 251 -27.32 -12.56 14.61
N THR A 252 -26.11 -12.90 14.17
CA THR A 252 -25.49 -12.26 13.00
C THR A 252 -26.28 -12.62 11.73
N ASN A 253 -26.54 -11.63 10.88
CA ASN A 253 -27.12 -11.85 9.58
C ASN A 253 -26.13 -12.65 8.70
N GLU A 254 -26.57 -13.82 8.21
CA GLU A 254 -25.76 -14.73 7.40
C GLU A 254 -25.28 -14.07 6.10
N ASP A 255 -26.08 -13.21 5.48
CA ASP A 255 -25.69 -12.48 4.27
C ASP A 255 -24.61 -11.43 4.57
N ALA A 256 -24.76 -10.70 5.68
CA ALA A 256 -23.73 -9.75 6.12
C ALA A 256 -22.41 -10.47 6.45
N ALA A 257 -22.49 -11.65 7.08
CA ALA A 257 -21.32 -12.49 7.36
C ALA A 257 -20.68 -13.00 6.06
N ARG A 258 -21.46 -13.42 5.08
CA ARG A 258 -20.95 -13.83 3.74
C ARG A 258 -20.23 -12.69 3.03
N THR A 259 -20.86 -11.51 2.96
CA THR A 259 -20.26 -10.35 2.29
C THR A 259 -18.96 -9.91 2.96
N PHE A 260 -18.90 -9.97 4.30
CA PHE A 260 -17.73 -9.54 5.04
C PHE A 260 -16.61 -10.60 5.05
N LEU A 261 -16.93 -11.85 5.37
CA LEU A 261 -15.94 -12.93 5.54
C LEU A 261 -15.52 -13.57 4.22
N GLY A 262 -16.37 -13.53 3.18
CA GLY A 262 -16.12 -14.18 1.89
C GLY A 262 -14.74 -13.85 1.28
N PRO A 263 -14.38 -12.57 1.13
CA PRO A 263 -13.06 -12.18 0.65
C PRO A 263 -11.93 -12.68 1.55
N LEU A 264 -12.11 -12.60 2.88
CA LEU A 264 -11.09 -13.02 3.87
C LEU A 264 -10.88 -14.54 3.89
N LEU A 265 -11.91 -15.33 3.60
CA LEU A 265 -11.84 -16.80 3.52
C LEU A 265 -11.04 -17.30 2.31
N SER A 266 -10.93 -16.49 1.27
CA SER A 266 -10.16 -16.79 0.06
C SER A 266 -8.83 -16.03 0.02
N ASP A 267 -8.46 -15.36 1.11
CA ASP A 267 -7.23 -14.57 1.19
C ASP A 267 -5.99 -15.47 1.15
N THR A 268 -4.93 -15.00 0.50
CA THR A 268 -3.66 -15.72 0.40
C THR A 268 -2.94 -15.80 1.74
N ASP A 269 -3.16 -14.82 2.63
CA ASP A 269 -2.56 -14.76 3.96
C ASP A 269 -3.25 -15.72 4.93
N GLU A 270 -2.48 -16.67 5.46
CA GLU A 270 -2.99 -17.71 6.36
C GLU A 270 -3.58 -17.14 7.65
N ARG A 271 -3.07 -16.02 8.16
CA ARG A 271 -3.61 -15.38 9.36
C ARG A 271 -4.97 -14.78 9.10
N VAL A 272 -5.14 -14.11 7.96
CA VAL A 272 -6.43 -13.59 7.51
C VAL A 272 -7.42 -14.74 7.31
N ARG A 273 -7.02 -15.76 6.54
CA ARG A 273 -7.88 -16.91 6.23
C ARG A 273 -8.30 -17.68 7.47
N SER A 274 -7.37 -17.95 8.38
CA SER A 274 -7.64 -18.66 9.64
C SER A 274 -8.54 -17.86 10.57
N SER A 275 -8.32 -16.54 10.72
CA SER A 275 -9.19 -15.67 11.53
C SER A 275 -10.63 -15.65 11.02
N ALA A 276 -10.81 -15.59 9.70
CA ALA A 276 -12.12 -15.63 9.05
C ALA A 276 -12.80 -17.01 9.25
N ARG A 277 -12.07 -18.12 9.08
CA ARG A 277 -12.59 -19.48 9.32
C ARG A 277 -13.01 -19.69 10.77
N ARG A 278 -12.20 -19.23 11.72
CA ARG A 278 -12.53 -19.29 13.16
C ARG A 278 -13.81 -18.51 13.46
N THR A 279 -13.94 -17.31 12.90
CA THR A 279 -15.14 -16.47 13.06
C THR A 279 -16.37 -17.12 12.44
N TRP A 280 -16.22 -17.68 11.23
CA TRP A 280 -17.29 -18.42 10.55
C TRP A 280 -17.82 -19.58 11.39
N LYS A 281 -16.89 -20.40 11.93
CA LYS A 281 -17.22 -21.54 12.79
C LYS A 281 -17.87 -21.10 14.09
N ALA A 282 -17.38 -20.04 14.72
CA ALA A 282 -17.93 -19.53 15.98
C ALA A 282 -19.36 -18.96 15.84
N LEU A 283 -19.71 -18.47 14.66
CA LEU A 283 -21.05 -17.98 14.33
C LEU A 283 -22.02 -19.09 13.88
N ASP A 284 -21.58 -20.35 13.86
CA ASP A 284 -22.39 -21.51 13.42
C ASP A 284 -23.05 -21.31 12.05
N LEU A 285 -22.29 -20.75 11.10
CA LEU A 285 -22.77 -20.45 9.75
C LEU A 285 -22.66 -21.69 8.85
N LYS A 286 -23.65 -21.87 7.97
CA LYS A 286 -23.69 -23.03 7.04
C LYS A 286 -22.42 -23.11 6.19
N PRO A 287 -21.98 -24.31 5.79
CA PRO A 287 -20.86 -24.47 4.86
C PRO A 287 -21.09 -23.66 3.58
N THR A 288 -20.03 -23.05 3.04
CA THR A 288 -20.06 -22.32 1.76
C THR A 288 -19.37 -23.12 0.66
N ASP A 289 -19.73 -22.88 -0.61
CA ASP A 289 -19.05 -23.46 -1.77
C ASP A 289 -17.59 -23.01 -1.92
N PHE A 290 -17.18 -21.94 -1.23
CA PHE A 290 -15.77 -21.56 -1.05
C PHE A 290 -14.95 -22.66 -0.33
N GLY A 291 -15.65 -23.63 0.29
CA GLY A 291 -15.12 -24.65 1.18
C GLY A 291 -15.48 -26.08 0.78
N GLN A 292 -15.51 -26.44 -0.51
CA GLN A 292 -15.40 -27.87 -0.88
C GLN A 292 -14.04 -28.50 -0.47
N ASN A 293 -13.08 -27.69 -0.02
CA ASN A 293 -11.85 -28.13 0.64
C ASN A 293 -11.83 -27.90 2.17
N LEU A 294 -12.99 -27.89 2.85
CA LEU A 294 -13.05 -27.90 4.32
C LEU A 294 -12.92 -29.33 4.90
N GLY A 295 -12.07 -30.16 4.29
CA GLY A 295 -11.85 -31.55 4.70
C GLY A 295 -10.39 -31.97 4.58
N ALA A 296 -9.59 -31.62 5.59
CA ALA A 296 -8.52 -32.40 6.23
C ALA A 296 -7.83 -31.52 7.28
#